data_AF-A0A447JLQ2-F1
#
_entry.id   AF-A0A447JLQ2-F1
#
_cell.length_a   1.000
_cell.length_b   1.000
_cell.length_c   1.000
_cell.angle_alpha   90.00
_cell.angle_beta   90.00
_cell.angle_gamma   90.00
#
_symmetry.space_group_name_H-M   'P 1'
#
loop_
_entity.id
_entity.type
_entity.pdbx_description
1 polymer ?
#
loop_
_entity_poly.entity_id
_entity_poly.type
_entity_poly.pdbx_seq_one_letter_code
_entity_poly.pdbx_strand_id
1 'polypeptide(L)'
;MERLQRIRKAPETLPALRQFYRTNPAQFIIDWGMTTDPRNLDYGLPVTIPFLLFPRQEEWIDWIMERSRNHENGLTEKKPRNGVELDICRSGQCVMSV
;
A
#
# COMPACT_ATOMS: atom_id res chain seq x y z
N MET A 1 8.04 12.95 5.40
CA MET A 1 8.09 14.09 4.43
C MET A 1 9.43 14.25 3.70
N GLU A 2 10.53 13.68 4.19
CA GLU A 2 11.85 13.84 3.58
C GLU A 2 11.96 13.28 2.14
N ARG A 3 11.34 12.13 1.85
CA ARG A 3 11.35 11.52 0.50
C ARG A 3 10.74 12.42 -0.57
N LEU A 4 9.58 13.02 -0.29
CA LEU A 4 8.93 13.96 -1.22
C LEU A 4 9.78 15.20 -1.48
N GLN A 5 10.45 15.72 -0.45
CA GLN A 5 11.34 16.86 -0.59
C GLN A 5 12.55 16.53 -1.46
N ARG A 6 13.13 15.32 -1.33
CA ARG A 6 14.23 14.86 -2.19
C ARG A 6 13.80 14.78 -3.66
N ILE A 7 12.62 14.24 -3.94
CA ILE A 7 12.08 14.15 -5.31
C ILE A 7 11.80 15.53 -5.89
N ARG A 8 11.27 16.46 -5.10
CA ARG A 8 11.03 17.85 -5.54
C ARG A 8 12.32 18.61 -5.87
N LYS A 9 13.45 18.26 -5.23
CA LYS A 9 14.76 18.84 -5.52
C LYS A 9 15.41 18.26 -6.78
N ALA A 10 14.97 17.08 -7.22
CA ALA A 10 15.54 16.33 -8.34
C ALA A 10 14.40 15.76 -9.21
N PRO A 11 13.62 16.61 -9.90
CA PRO A 11 12.44 16.18 -10.68
C PRO A 11 12.79 15.21 -11.81
N GLU A 12 14.03 15.19 -12.28
CA GLU A 12 14.58 14.25 -13.25
C GLU A 12 14.55 12.79 -12.78
N THR A 13 14.42 12.55 -11.47
CA THR A 13 14.30 11.20 -10.90
C THR A 13 12.89 10.62 -11.02
N LEU A 14 11.88 11.44 -11.30
CA LEU A 14 10.47 11.03 -11.38
C LEU A 14 10.22 9.92 -12.42
N PRO A 15 10.76 9.98 -13.66
CA PRO A 15 10.56 8.91 -14.64
C PRO A 15 11.12 7.56 -14.16
N ALA A 16 12.31 7.56 -13.55
CA ALA A 16 12.93 6.36 -13.02
C ALA A 16 12.11 5.77 -11.86
N LEU A 17 11.65 6.62 -10.94
CA LEU A 17 10.78 6.19 -9.82
C LEU A 17 9.45 5.63 -10.31
N ARG A 18 8.83 6.24 -11.32
CA ARG A 18 7.61 5.72 -11.94
C ARG A 18 7.81 4.34 -12.54
N GLN A 19 8.94 4.11 -13.21
CA GLN A 19 9.27 2.80 -13.77
C GLN A 19 9.50 1.77 -12.66
N PHE A 20 10.19 2.15 -11.59
CA PHE A 20 10.42 1.29 -10.43
C PHE A 20 9.12 0.89 -9.73
N TYR A 21 8.23 1.84 -9.43
CA TYR A 21 6.96 1.54 -8.76
C TYR A 21 5.96 0.79 -9.64
N ARG A 22 6.08 0.87 -10.97
CA ARG A 22 5.25 0.07 -11.90
C ARG A 22 5.43 -1.44 -11.70
N THR A 23 6.64 -1.87 -11.35
CA THR A 23 6.96 -3.28 -11.12
C THR A 23 6.97 -3.66 -9.64
N ASN A 24 6.99 -2.67 -8.72
CA ASN A 24 7.09 -2.87 -7.28
C ASN A 24 5.95 -2.14 -6.55
N PRO A 25 4.69 -2.62 -6.68
CA PRO A 25 3.52 -1.97 -6.10
C PRO A 25 3.53 -2.00 -4.56
N ALA A 26 4.05 -3.04 -3.92
CA ALA A 26 4.19 -3.11 -2.47
C ALA A 26 5.11 -2.00 -1.92
N GLN A 27 6.24 -1.76 -2.59
CA GLN A 27 7.19 -0.70 -2.20
C GLN A 27 6.57 0.70 -2.30
N PHE A 28 5.67 0.92 -3.26
CA PHE A 28 4.92 2.17 -3.34
C PHE A 28 4.06 2.38 -2.09
N ILE A 29 3.36 1.34 -1.64
CA ILE A 29 2.52 1.41 -0.43
C ILE A 29 3.38 1.65 0.82
N ILE A 30 4.54 1.02 0.94
CA ILE A 30 5.46 1.23 2.08
C ILE A 30 6.05 2.64 2.09
N ASP A 31 6.41 3.17 0.93
CA ASP A 31 7.07 4.48 0.84
C ASP A 31 6.11 5.65 1.07
N TRP A 32 4.85 5.49 0.67
CA TRP A 32 3.85 6.57 0.61
C TRP A 32 2.64 6.35 1.49
N GLY A 33 2.38 5.12 1.93
CA GLY A 33 1.27 4.77 2.80
C GLY A 33 1.49 5.28 4.21
N MET A 34 0.45 5.90 4.76
CA MET A 34 0.41 6.35 6.13
C MET A 34 -0.89 5.86 6.75
N THR A 35 -0.83 5.35 7.98
CA THR A 35 -2.03 5.04 8.77
C THR A 35 -2.23 6.09 9.84
N THR A 36 -3.50 6.41 10.06
CA THR A 36 -3.92 7.34 11.10
C THR A 36 -4.61 6.53 12.19
N ASP A 37 -3.95 6.41 13.35
CA ASP A 37 -4.55 5.77 14.52
C ASP A 37 -4.97 6.85 15.53
N PRO A 38 -6.28 7.18 15.64
CA PRO A 38 -6.74 8.22 16.56
C PRO A 38 -6.47 7.86 18.03
N ARG A 39 -6.28 6.58 18.36
CA ARG A 39 -5.97 6.13 19.72
C ARG A 39 -4.57 6.56 20.16
N ASN A 40 -3.67 6.85 19.22
CA ASN A 40 -2.34 7.34 19.56
C ASN A 40 -2.36 8.70 20.27
N LEU A 41 -3.43 9.49 20.08
CA LEU A 41 -3.64 10.74 20.83
C LEU A 41 -3.70 10.50 22.34
N ASP A 42 -4.37 9.43 22.76
CA ASP A 42 -4.55 9.09 24.18
C ASP A 42 -3.22 8.71 24.85
N TYR A 43 -2.25 8.25 24.05
CA TYR A 43 -0.92 7.86 24.49
C TYR A 43 0.16 8.94 24.26
N GLY A 44 -0.22 10.11 23.73
CA GLY A 44 0.74 11.17 23.36
C GLY A 44 1.68 10.79 22.22
N LEU A 45 1.31 9.79 21.42
CA LEU A 45 2.07 9.32 20.27
C LEU A 45 1.61 10.02 18.98
N PRO A 46 2.48 10.09 17.95
CA PRO A 46 2.08 10.64 16.66
C PRO A 46 0.91 9.83 16.07
N VAL A 47 -0.15 10.55 15.72
CA VAL A 47 -1.40 9.99 15.16
C VAL A 47 -1.16 9.33 13.81
N THR A 48 -0.23 9.89 13.04
CA THR A 48 0.09 9.42 11.70
C THR A 48 1.40 8.63 11.74
N ILE A 49 1.34 7.34 11.40
CA ILE A 49 2.49 6.44 11.37
C ILE A 49 2.69 5.86 9.97
N PRO A 50 3.94 5.54 9.56
CA PRO A 50 4.19 4.88 8.28
C PRO A 50 3.49 3.53 8.20
N PHE A 51 2.86 3.25 7.05
CA PHE A 51 2.20 1.97 6.81
C PHE A 51 3.22 0.92 6.36
N LEU A 52 3.70 0.14 7.32
CA LEU A 52 4.63 -0.95 7.07
C LEU A 52 3.85 -2.23 6.79
N LEU A 53 4.04 -2.79 5.60
CA LEU A 53 3.49 -4.09 5.23
C LEU A 53 4.27 -5.21 5.93
N PHE A 54 3.56 -6.26 6.32
CA PHE A 54 4.18 -7.53 6.68
C PHE A 54 4.57 -8.30 5.41
N PRO A 55 5.58 -9.20 5.46
CA PRO A 55 6.03 -9.95 4.28
C PRO A 55 4.91 -10.66 3.52
N ARG A 56 3.95 -11.25 4.25
CA ARG A 56 2.78 -11.92 3.66
C ARG A 56 1.83 -10.98 2.93
N GLN A 57 1.78 -9.71 3.34
CA GLN A 57 0.97 -8.69 2.68
C GLN A 57 1.65 -8.22 1.39
N GLU A 58 2.98 -8.13 1.38
CA GLU A 58 3.75 -7.86 0.16
C GLU A 58 3.53 -8.96 -0.88
N GLU A 59 3.66 -10.23 -0.48
CA GLU A 59 3.35 -11.39 -1.34
C GLU A 59 1.91 -11.35 -1.88
N TRP A 60 0.95 -10.96 -1.03
CA TRP A 60 -0.45 -10.84 -1.43
C TRP A 60 -0.67 -9.71 -2.45
N ILE A 61 0.00 -8.57 -2.27
CA ILE A 61 -0.03 -7.44 -3.21
C ILE A 61 0.54 -7.86 -4.57
N ASP A 62 1.67 -8.58 -4.58
CA ASP A 62 2.24 -9.07 -5.83
C ASP A 62 1.31 -10.06 -6.53
N TRP A 63 0.71 -10.98 -5.77
CA TRP A 63 -0.25 -11.95 -6.27
C TRP A 63 -1.50 -11.30 -6.88
N ILE A 64 -2.11 -10.30 -6.22
CA ILE A 64 -3.30 -9.63 -6.77
C ILE A 64 -2.95 -8.80 -8.01
N MET A 65 -1.76 -8.18 -8.04
CA MET A 65 -1.29 -7.37 -9.17
C MET A 65 -0.93 -8.23 -10.39
N GLU A 66 -0.48 -9.46 -10.18
CA GLU A 66 -0.33 -10.45 -11.24
C GLU A 66 -1.68 -10.84 -11.85
N ARG A 67 -2.66 -11.23 -11.02
CA ARG A 67 -3.99 -11.62 -11.50
C ARG A 67 -4.74 -10.46 -12.16
N SER A 68 -4.61 -9.26 -11.62
CA SER A 68 -5.18 -8.06 -12.23
C SER A 68 -4.61 -7.80 -13.62
N ARG A 69 -3.33 -8.10 -13.88
CA ARG A 69 -2.71 -7.98 -15.21
C ARG A 69 -3.19 -9.06 -16.17
N ASN A 70 -3.46 -10.25 -15.66
CA ASN A 70 -3.91 -11.39 -16.47
C ASN A 70 -5.45 -11.45 -16.62
N HIS A 71 -6.18 -10.51 -16.03
CA HIS A 71 -7.65 -10.51 -15.98
C HIS A 71 -8.23 -11.79 -15.36
N GLU A 72 -7.55 -12.31 -14.35
CA GLU A 72 -7.92 -13.55 -13.67
C GLU A 72 -8.66 -13.29 -12.36
N ASN A 73 -9.63 -14.15 -12.07
CA ASN A 73 -10.28 -14.15 -10.76
C ASN A 73 -9.35 -14.74 -9.70
N GLY A 74 -9.36 -14.17 -8.50
CA GLY A 74 -8.62 -14.68 -7.34
C GLY A 74 -9.57 -14.89 -6.16
N LEU A 75 -9.34 -15.96 -5.39
CA LEU A 75 -9.99 -16.16 -4.10
C LEU A 75 -8.95 -15.95 -3.00
N THR A 76 -9.20 -15.01 -2.10
CA THR A 76 -8.38 -14.79 -0.91
C THR A 76 -9.21 -15.09 0.33
N GLU A 77 -8.72 -15.99 1.17
CA GLU A 77 -9.35 -16.25 2.46
C GLU A 77 -8.92 -15.20 3.49
N LYS A 78 -9.88 -14.40 3.94
CA LYS A 78 -9.69 -13.49 5.08
C LYS A 78 -9.64 -14.32 6.36
N LYS A 79 -8.48 -14.36 7.02
CA LYS A 79 -8.39 -14.97 8.36
C LYS A 79 -9.18 -14.11 9.36
N PRO A 80 -10.10 -14.68 10.15
CA PRO A 80 -10.75 -13.92 11.21
C PRO A 80 -9.70 -13.55 12.25
N ARG A 81 -9.57 -12.26 12.54
CA ARG A 81 -8.71 -11.67 13.60
C ARG A 81 -7.24 -11.39 13.24
N ASN A 82 -6.96 -10.95 12.03
CA ASN A 82 -5.75 -10.15 11.76
C ASN A 82 -6.21 -8.77 11.29
N GLY A 83 -6.11 -7.75 12.16
CA GLY A 83 -6.68 -6.41 11.98
C GLY A 83 -6.04 -5.57 10.87
N VAL A 84 -6.12 -6.02 9.63
CA VAL A 84 -5.84 -5.21 8.43
C VAL A 84 -6.93 -5.49 7.41
N GLU A 85 -7.85 -4.54 7.25
CA GLU A 85 -8.88 -4.58 6.23
C GLU A 85 -8.30 -4.03 4.91
N LEU A 86 -7.83 -4.94 4.06
CA LEU A 86 -7.66 -4.72 2.61
C LEU A 86 -8.68 -5.63 1.93
N ASP A 87 -9.95 -5.30 2.08
CA ASP A 87 -11.06 -6.01 1.43
C ASP A 87 -11.25 -5.41 0.03
N ILE A 88 -10.62 -5.99 -1.00
CA ILE A 88 -10.98 -5.75 -2.40
C ILE A 88 -11.14 -7.11 -3.09
N CYS A 89 -12.39 -7.58 -3.13
CA CYS A 89 -13.07 -8.04 -4.35
C CYS A 89 -14.52 -8.45 -4.02
N ARG A 90 -15.42 -7.46 -3.89
CA ARG A 90 -16.84 -7.68 -4.21
C ARG A 90 -17.09 -7.08 -5.59
N SER A 91 -17.31 -7.96 -6.57
CA SER A 91 -17.99 -7.68 -7.84
C SER A 91 -17.50 -6.45 -8.64
N GLY A 92 -16.24 -6.45 -9.09
CA GLY A 92 -15.83 -5.64 -10.24
C GLY A 92 -15.64 -4.13 -10.02
N GLN A 93 -15.58 -3.65 -8.78
CA GLN A 93 -15.17 -2.27 -8.47
C GLN A 93 -14.01 -2.29 -7.47
N CYS A 94 -12.79 -2.07 -7.98
CA CYS A 94 -11.64 -1.70 -7.17
C CYS A 94 -11.88 -0.28 -6.65
N VAL A 95 -12.32 -0.13 -5.40
CA VAL A 95 -12.34 1.16 -4.72
C VAL A 95 -11.22 1.16 -3.69
N MET A 96 -10.10 1.77 -4.04
CA MET A 96 -9.10 2.19 -3.05
C MET A 96 -9.67 3.41 -2.33
N SER A 97 -10.38 3.19 -1.22
CA SER A 97 -10.70 4.29 -0.32
C SER A 97 -9.46 4.56 0.54
N VAL A 98 -8.85 5.72 0.29
CA VAL A 98 -7.76 6.29 1.08
C VAL A 98 -8.31 6.91 2.35
#